data_AF-A0A952EUR7-F1
#
_entry.id   AF-A0A952EUR7-F1
#
_cell.length_a   1.000
_cell.length_b   1.000
_cell.length_c   1.000
_cell.angle_alpha   90.00
_cell.angle_beta   90.00
_cell.angle_gamma   90.00
#
_symmetry.space_group_name_H-M   'P 1'
#
loop_
_entity.id
_entity.type
_entity.pdbx_description
1 polymer ?
#
loop_
_entity_poly.entity_id
_entity_poly.type
_entity_poly.pdbx_seq_one_letter_code
_entity_poly.pdbx_strand_id
1 'polypeptide(L)'
;MSASHPGEVELDFAREWVEFYDPDNPEHLIAADMTWLLSRWTCVFGTPACKGTVEGRPDDGCCSHGAFLSDNDDRARLDDAVDQLTDEDWQFRDRGLGKKGYLEWDEYDDKPNLRTRKYKGACIFLNRPGFPGGIGCALHSKALKLGVEPLTMKPDVCWQLPIRRTQEWVERPDGSEVLKTWITEYDRRGWGEGGADLHWYCTGDPHAHV
;
A
#
# COMPACT_ATOMS: atom_id res chain seq x y z
N MET A 1 -12.73 20.12 3.58
CA MET A 1 -11.26 20.03 3.64
C MET A 1 -10.90 19.82 5.09
N SER A 2 -9.95 18.91 5.36
CA SER A 2 -9.57 18.52 6.70
C SER A 2 -9.00 19.68 7.51
N ALA A 3 -9.51 19.88 8.72
CA ALA A 3 -8.96 20.85 9.66
C ALA A 3 -7.55 20.47 10.13
N SER A 4 -7.26 19.17 10.28
CA SER A 4 -5.95 18.66 10.70
C SER A 4 -4.97 18.47 9.53
N HIS A 5 -5.48 18.23 8.31
CA HIS A 5 -4.67 18.03 7.11
C HIS A 5 -5.17 18.90 5.93
N PRO A 6 -4.77 20.19 5.90
CA PRO A 6 -5.21 21.11 4.85
C PRO A 6 -4.89 20.57 3.43
N GLY A 7 -5.90 20.56 2.55
CA GLY A 7 -5.79 20.03 1.19
C GLY A 7 -6.34 18.61 1.03
N GLU A 8 -6.63 17.90 2.13
CA GLU A 8 -7.29 16.59 2.10
C GLU A 8 -8.79 16.71 2.44
N VAL A 9 -9.58 15.70 2.08
CA VAL A 9 -10.97 15.55 2.55
C VAL A 9 -11.01 15.17 4.03
N GLU A 10 -12.12 15.47 4.71
CA GLU A 10 -12.33 14.98 6.08
C GLU A 10 -12.48 13.46 6.07
N LEU A 11 -12.03 12.75 7.09
CA LEU A 11 -12.11 11.28 7.10
C LEU A 11 -13.55 10.74 7.28
N ASP A 12 -14.46 11.58 7.79
CA ASP A 12 -15.87 11.23 8.09
C ASP A 12 -16.87 11.89 7.12
N PHE A 13 -16.41 12.31 5.95
CA PHE A 13 -17.32 12.78 4.90
C PHE A 13 -18.26 11.65 4.42
N ALA A 14 -19.41 12.02 3.87
CA ALA A 14 -20.40 11.05 3.43
C ALA A 14 -19.84 10.14 2.33
N ARG A 15 -20.06 8.83 2.48
CA ARG A 15 -19.71 7.79 1.51
C ARG A 15 -20.96 7.02 1.09
N GLU A 16 -21.02 6.67 -0.18
CA GLU A 16 -22.04 5.79 -0.75
C GLU A 16 -21.50 4.36 -0.80
N TRP A 17 -22.32 3.40 -0.38
CA TRP A 17 -21.94 1.99 -0.29
C TRP A 17 -22.92 1.11 -1.04
N VAL A 18 -22.41 -0.01 -1.57
CA VAL A 18 -23.21 -1.12 -2.04
C VAL A 18 -22.81 -2.38 -1.28
N GLU A 19 -23.80 -3.18 -0.89
CA GLU A 19 -23.58 -4.52 -0.35
C GLU A 19 -24.21 -5.56 -1.28
N PHE A 20 -23.47 -6.62 -1.59
CA PHE A 20 -23.93 -7.71 -2.43
C PHE A 20 -23.17 -9.01 -2.08
N TYR A 21 -23.79 -10.16 -2.34
CA TYR A 21 -23.14 -11.45 -2.14
C TYR A 21 -22.23 -11.78 -3.32
N ASP A 22 -21.15 -12.50 -3.04
CA ASP A 22 -20.36 -13.16 -4.06
C ASP A 22 -21.28 -14.13 -4.85
N PRO A 23 -21.35 -14.02 -6.20
CA PRO A 23 -22.18 -14.91 -7.01
C PRO A 23 -21.78 -16.38 -6.92
N ASP A 24 -20.52 -16.67 -6.58
CA ASP A 24 -19.98 -18.02 -6.46
C ASP A 24 -19.95 -18.50 -4.98
N ASN A 25 -20.22 -17.61 -4.02
CA ASN A 25 -20.26 -17.95 -2.59
C ASN A 25 -21.36 -17.18 -1.83
N PRO A 26 -22.52 -17.81 -1.54
CA PRO A 26 -23.62 -17.18 -0.82
C PRO A 26 -23.31 -16.86 0.65
N GLU A 27 -22.22 -17.40 1.21
CA GLU A 27 -21.74 -17.11 2.57
C GLU A 27 -20.70 -15.99 2.59
N HIS A 28 -20.47 -15.31 1.47
CA HIS A 28 -19.55 -14.20 1.34
C HIS A 28 -20.28 -12.92 0.94
N LEU A 29 -20.35 -11.97 1.87
CA LEU A 29 -20.92 -10.65 1.66
C LEU A 29 -19.80 -9.63 1.37
N ILE A 30 -19.97 -8.85 0.32
CA ILE A 30 -19.03 -7.79 -0.07
C ILE A 30 -19.70 -6.44 0.19
N ALA A 31 -19.06 -5.58 0.97
CA ALA A 31 -19.40 -4.19 1.15
C ALA A 31 -18.37 -3.31 0.43
N ALA A 32 -18.80 -2.59 -0.59
CA ALA A 32 -17.93 -1.80 -1.44
C ALA A 32 -18.25 -0.30 -1.33
N ASP A 33 -17.22 0.50 -1.08
CA ASP A 33 -17.28 1.95 -1.05
C ASP A 33 -17.32 2.51 -2.47
N MET A 34 -18.51 2.90 -2.93
CA MET A 34 -18.73 3.41 -4.28
C MET A 34 -18.19 4.82 -4.45
N THR A 35 -18.15 5.63 -3.39
CA THR A 35 -17.50 6.95 -3.41
C THR A 35 -16.02 6.80 -3.74
N TRP A 36 -15.35 5.81 -3.15
CA TRP A 36 -13.95 5.51 -3.45
C TRP A 36 -13.75 4.85 -4.83
N LEU A 37 -14.47 3.76 -5.11
CA LEU A 37 -14.27 2.99 -6.34
C LEU A 37 -14.61 3.77 -7.62
N LEU A 38 -15.46 4.79 -7.52
CA LEU A 38 -15.80 5.71 -8.62
C LEU A 38 -15.06 7.05 -8.54
N SER A 39 -14.12 7.20 -7.60
CA SER A 39 -13.46 8.48 -7.29
C SER A 39 -12.52 8.98 -8.39
N ARG A 40 -12.23 8.16 -9.41
CA ARG A 40 -11.19 8.44 -10.43
C ARG A 40 -9.81 8.76 -9.84
N TRP A 41 -9.52 8.22 -8.66
CA TRP A 41 -8.18 8.31 -8.11
C TRP A 41 -7.16 7.75 -9.11
N THR A 42 -6.04 8.44 -9.25
CA THR A 42 -4.87 7.96 -9.97
C THR A 42 -3.62 8.14 -9.12
N CYS A 43 -2.69 7.19 -9.24
CA CYS A 43 -1.40 7.34 -8.60
C CYS A 43 -0.65 8.53 -9.21
N VAL A 44 -0.31 9.52 -8.39
CA VAL A 44 0.44 10.71 -8.81
C VAL A 44 1.93 10.64 -8.50
N PHE A 45 2.44 9.48 -8.04
CA PHE A 45 3.85 9.28 -7.76
C PHE A 45 4.73 9.62 -8.97
N GLY A 46 5.88 10.25 -8.72
CA GLY A 46 6.79 10.70 -9.78
C GLY A 46 6.32 11.95 -10.54
N THR A 47 5.16 12.53 -10.18
CA THR A 47 4.70 13.83 -10.67
C THR A 47 4.84 14.90 -9.59
N PRO A 48 4.82 16.20 -9.94
CA PRO A 48 4.84 17.29 -8.95
C PRO A 48 3.66 17.27 -7.96
N ALA A 49 2.60 16.51 -8.23
CA ALA A 49 1.46 16.39 -7.33
C ALA A 49 1.71 15.43 -6.15
N CYS A 50 2.72 14.55 -6.24
CA CYS A 50 3.10 13.72 -5.09
C CYS A 50 3.93 14.53 -4.09
N LYS A 51 3.37 14.79 -2.91
CA LYS A 51 4.05 15.54 -1.84
C LYS A 51 4.85 14.65 -0.88
N GLY A 52 4.69 13.33 -0.98
CA GLY A 52 5.30 12.34 -0.08
C GLY A 52 4.64 12.28 1.29
N THR A 53 4.76 11.14 1.98
CA THR A 53 4.18 10.99 3.33
C THR A 53 5.03 11.61 4.43
N VAL A 54 6.29 11.95 4.13
CA VAL A 54 7.21 12.61 5.05
C VAL A 54 7.57 13.99 4.50
N GLU A 55 7.50 15.00 5.35
CA GLU A 55 7.77 16.39 4.99
C GLU A 55 9.15 16.55 4.32
N GLY A 56 9.17 17.32 3.22
CA GLY A 56 10.40 17.58 2.46
C GLY A 56 10.94 16.38 1.66
N ARG A 57 10.18 15.27 1.57
CA ARG A 57 10.59 14.04 0.88
C ARG A 57 9.57 13.58 -0.17
N PRO A 58 9.29 14.42 -1.19
CA PRO A 58 8.25 14.12 -2.20
C PRO A 58 8.58 12.88 -3.05
N ASP A 59 9.86 12.60 -3.26
CA ASP A 59 10.36 11.51 -4.09
C ASP A 59 10.18 10.11 -3.46
N ASP A 60 9.82 10.04 -2.16
CA ASP A 60 9.68 8.77 -1.45
C ASP A 60 8.26 8.21 -1.46
N GLY A 61 7.25 9.05 -1.71
CA GLY A 61 5.84 8.63 -1.71
C GLY A 61 5.45 7.81 -0.47
N CYS A 62 4.66 6.75 -0.68
CA CYS A 62 4.30 5.80 0.37
C CYS A 62 5.45 4.87 0.79
N CYS A 63 6.58 4.85 0.06
CA CYS A 63 7.72 3.99 0.37
C CYS A 63 8.56 4.48 1.57
N SER A 64 8.25 5.63 2.15
CA SER A 64 8.99 6.23 3.27
C SER A 64 9.11 5.32 4.50
N HIS A 65 8.13 4.44 4.73
CA HIS A 65 8.01 3.66 5.96
C HIS A 65 8.54 2.22 5.86
N GLY A 66 8.82 1.74 4.65
CA GLY A 66 8.89 0.30 4.37
C GLY A 66 7.49 -0.33 4.35
N ALA A 67 7.41 -1.65 4.20
CA ALA A 67 6.17 -2.39 4.16
C ALA A 67 6.29 -3.62 5.05
N PHE A 68 5.40 -3.72 6.05
CA PHE A 68 5.24 -4.93 6.85
C PHE A 68 4.72 -6.06 5.99
N LEU A 69 5.17 -7.28 6.29
CA LEU A 69 4.66 -8.49 5.67
C LEU A 69 3.43 -8.97 6.43
N SER A 70 2.44 -9.45 5.69
CA SER A 70 1.20 -9.99 6.26
C SER A 70 1.39 -11.40 6.81
N ASP A 71 2.07 -12.27 6.04
CA ASP A 71 2.28 -13.68 6.38
C ASP A 71 3.47 -14.31 5.62
N ASN A 72 3.59 -15.63 5.72
CA ASN A 72 4.65 -16.39 5.05
C ASN A 72 4.49 -16.43 3.52
N ASP A 73 3.28 -16.30 3.00
CA ASP A 73 3.02 -16.32 1.55
C ASP A 73 3.40 -14.97 0.93
N ASP A 74 3.14 -13.86 1.63
CA ASP A 74 3.64 -12.54 1.29
C ASP A 74 5.18 -12.51 1.29
N ARG A 75 5.79 -13.14 2.30
CA ARG A 75 7.25 -13.32 2.35
C ARG A 75 7.79 -14.11 1.16
N ALA A 76 7.20 -15.26 0.85
CA ALA A 76 7.66 -16.13 -0.24
C ALA A 76 7.54 -15.41 -1.59
N ARG A 77 6.43 -14.71 -1.83
CA ARG A 77 6.20 -13.93 -3.04
C ARG A 77 7.23 -12.80 -3.20
N LEU A 78 7.57 -12.11 -2.11
CA LEU A 78 8.61 -11.10 -2.14
C LEU A 78 9.97 -11.70 -2.49
N ASP A 79 10.31 -12.88 -1.95
CA ASP A 79 11.57 -13.56 -2.24
C ASP A 79 11.66 -13.93 -3.73
N ASP A 80 10.60 -14.50 -4.29
CA ASP A 80 10.48 -14.82 -5.73
C ASP A 80 10.60 -13.56 -6.61
N ALA A 81 10.04 -12.43 -6.15
CA ALA A 81 10.15 -11.17 -6.86
C ALA A 81 11.57 -10.59 -6.81
N VAL A 82 12.26 -10.73 -5.67
CA VAL A 82 13.65 -10.28 -5.49
C VAL A 82 14.59 -11.03 -6.41
N ASP A 83 14.41 -12.34 -6.58
CA ASP A 83 15.26 -13.18 -7.44
C ASP A 83 15.17 -12.77 -8.93
N GLN A 84 14.08 -12.11 -9.32
CA GLN A 84 13.89 -11.59 -10.68
C GLN A 84 14.53 -10.20 -10.90
N LEU A 85 14.90 -9.49 -9.84
CA LEU A 85 15.49 -8.14 -9.95
C LEU A 85 16.97 -8.22 -10.36
N THR A 86 17.34 -7.38 -11.32
CA THR A 86 18.73 -7.18 -11.74
C THR A 86 19.29 -5.88 -11.17
N ASP A 87 20.59 -5.64 -11.36
CA ASP A 87 21.25 -4.38 -10.96
C ASP A 87 20.71 -3.17 -11.77
N GLU A 88 20.11 -3.41 -12.95
CA GLU A 88 19.42 -2.37 -13.74
C GLU A 88 18.02 -2.05 -13.18
N ASP A 89 17.40 -3.00 -12.48
CA ASP A 89 16.06 -2.85 -11.92
C ASP A 89 16.08 -2.22 -10.52
N TRP A 90 17.11 -2.52 -9.72
CA TRP A 90 17.13 -2.19 -8.30
C TRP A 90 18.46 -1.54 -7.86
N GLN A 91 18.39 -0.23 -7.60
CA GLN A 91 19.54 0.62 -7.26
C GLN A 91 20.38 0.11 -6.08
N PHE A 92 19.74 -0.49 -5.08
CA PHE A 92 20.37 -0.92 -3.83
C PHE A 92 20.44 -2.44 -3.69
N ARG A 93 20.44 -3.16 -4.81
CA ARG A 93 20.47 -4.63 -4.85
C ARG A 93 21.66 -5.20 -4.09
N ASP A 94 22.85 -4.62 -4.24
CA ASP A 94 24.06 -4.99 -3.49
C ASP A 94 23.85 -4.92 -1.97
N ARG A 95 23.13 -3.89 -1.50
CA ARG A 95 22.82 -3.71 -0.07
C ARG A 95 21.71 -4.60 0.40
N GLY A 96 20.72 -4.89 -0.45
CA GLY A 96 19.60 -5.75 -0.12
C GLY A 96 19.96 -7.23 -0.12
N LEU A 97 20.91 -7.66 -0.95
CA LEU A 97 21.43 -9.03 -0.96
C LEU A 97 22.64 -9.22 -0.03
N GLY A 98 23.15 -8.13 0.55
CA GLY A 98 24.25 -8.18 1.52
C GLY A 98 23.84 -8.73 2.88
N LYS A 99 24.80 -8.79 3.82
CA LYS A 99 24.64 -9.39 5.17
C LYS A 99 23.39 -8.94 5.94
N LYS A 100 22.94 -7.70 5.74
CA LYS A 100 21.79 -7.13 6.46
C LYS A 100 20.44 -7.38 5.76
N GLY A 101 20.42 -8.04 4.58
CA GLY A 101 19.19 -8.41 3.85
C GLY A 101 18.36 -7.25 3.27
N TYR A 102 17.19 -7.55 2.70
CA TYR A 102 16.20 -6.55 2.28
C TYR A 102 15.02 -6.44 3.23
N LEU A 103 15.00 -7.25 4.29
CA LEU A 103 14.06 -7.14 5.41
C LEU A 103 14.77 -6.74 6.70
N GLU A 104 13.99 -6.21 7.63
CA GLU A 104 14.38 -6.00 9.02
C GLU A 104 13.19 -6.30 9.94
N TRP A 105 13.49 -6.60 11.20
CA TRP A 105 12.48 -6.70 12.24
C TRP A 105 12.11 -5.29 12.72
N ASP A 106 10.81 -5.08 12.90
CA ASP A 106 10.25 -3.91 13.56
C ASP A 106 9.03 -4.35 14.37
N GLU A 107 8.37 -3.42 15.05
CA GLU A 107 7.17 -3.68 15.83
C GLU A 107 5.91 -3.21 15.09
N TYR A 108 4.88 -4.06 15.09
CA TYR A 108 3.55 -3.74 14.59
C TYR A 108 2.52 -4.36 15.54
N ASP A 109 1.58 -3.56 16.04
CA ASP A 109 0.58 -4.00 17.03
C ASP A 109 1.24 -4.68 18.25
N ASP A 110 2.28 -4.01 18.80
CA ASP A 110 3.11 -4.47 19.93
C ASP A 110 3.75 -5.86 19.74
N LYS A 111 3.86 -6.32 18.49
CA LYS A 111 4.41 -7.62 18.13
C LYS A 111 5.57 -7.48 17.14
N PRO A 112 6.62 -8.31 17.28
CA PRO A 112 7.67 -8.38 16.28
C PRO A 112 7.10 -8.79 14.92
N ASN A 113 7.35 -7.99 13.90
CA ASN A 113 6.96 -8.28 12.54
C ASN A 113 8.09 -7.91 11.56
N LEU A 114 8.16 -8.64 10.44
CA LEU A 114 9.10 -8.34 9.38
C LEU A 114 8.56 -7.21 8.52
N ARG A 115 9.44 -6.30 8.13
CA ARG A 115 9.16 -5.33 7.08
C ARG A 115 10.30 -5.20 6.10
N THR A 116 10.01 -4.68 4.91
CA THR A 116 11.07 -4.25 3.99
C THR A 116 11.96 -3.22 4.67
N ARG A 117 13.27 -3.43 4.61
CA ARG A 117 14.24 -2.60 5.29
C ARG A 117 14.23 -1.17 4.78
N LYS A 118 14.32 -0.20 5.68
CA LYS A 118 14.63 1.19 5.28
C LYS A 118 16.13 1.35 5.03
N TYR A 119 16.50 1.90 3.88
CA TYR A 119 17.86 2.27 3.54
C TYR A 119 17.90 3.73 3.12
N LYS A 120 18.72 4.53 3.83
CA LYS A 120 18.77 5.99 3.66
C LYS A 120 17.38 6.64 3.73
N GLY A 121 16.64 6.30 4.77
CA GLY A 121 15.37 6.95 5.13
C GLY A 121 14.09 6.39 4.51
N ALA A 122 14.14 5.64 3.41
CA ALA A 122 12.95 5.02 2.79
C ALA A 122 13.21 3.55 2.40
N CYS A 123 12.18 2.85 1.96
CA CYS A 123 12.24 1.44 1.56
C CYS A 123 13.43 1.16 0.63
N ILE A 124 14.12 0.05 0.86
CA ILE A 124 15.28 -0.37 0.08
C ILE A 124 14.95 -0.64 -1.39
N PHE A 125 13.70 -0.98 -1.70
CA PHE A 125 13.24 -1.20 -3.08
C PHE A 125 12.88 0.08 -3.82
N LEU A 126 12.88 1.24 -3.16
CA LEU A 126 12.68 2.52 -3.83
C LEU A 126 13.97 2.93 -4.56
N ASN A 127 13.93 3.00 -5.88
CA ASN A 127 14.97 3.66 -6.66
C ASN A 127 14.80 5.17 -6.53
N ARG A 128 15.90 5.88 -6.31
CA ARG A 128 15.94 7.33 -6.08
C ARG A 128 16.09 8.12 -7.39
N PRO A 129 15.79 9.43 -7.39
CA PRO A 129 16.10 10.31 -8.51
C PRO A 129 17.54 10.13 -9.01
N GLY A 130 17.71 10.08 -10.33
CA GLY A 130 19.01 9.92 -10.98
C GLY A 130 19.47 8.48 -11.18
N PHE A 131 18.74 7.46 -10.69
CA PHE A 131 19.03 6.07 -11.03
C PHE A 131 18.68 5.79 -12.51
N PRO A 132 19.56 5.17 -13.31
CA PRO A 132 19.28 4.90 -14.74
C PRO A 132 18.04 4.05 -14.99
N GLY A 133 17.68 3.14 -14.07
CA GLY A 133 16.46 2.34 -14.15
C GLY A 133 15.16 3.08 -13.82
N GLY A 134 15.24 4.38 -13.52
CA GLY A 134 14.11 5.23 -13.15
C GLY A 134 13.83 5.30 -11.65
N ILE A 135 13.15 6.37 -11.22
CA ILE A 135 12.65 6.54 -9.86
C ILE A 135 11.45 5.62 -9.62
N GLY A 136 11.30 5.12 -8.39
CA GLY A 136 10.12 4.38 -7.96
C GLY A 136 10.43 2.97 -7.47
N CYS A 137 9.38 2.23 -7.13
CA CYS A 137 9.54 0.88 -6.60
C CYS A 137 10.11 -0.07 -7.68
N ALA A 138 11.24 -0.71 -7.38
CA ALA A 138 11.90 -1.67 -8.25
C ALA A 138 10.98 -2.87 -8.57
N LEU A 139 10.23 -3.35 -7.57
CA LEU A 139 9.26 -4.47 -7.73
C LEU A 139 8.12 -4.08 -8.68
N HIS A 140 7.57 -2.87 -8.50
CA HIS A 140 6.51 -2.36 -9.38
C HIS A 140 7.01 -2.20 -10.82
N SER A 141 8.17 -1.56 -11.00
CA SER A 141 8.75 -1.32 -12.32
C SER A 141 9.08 -2.64 -13.02
N LYS A 142 9.57 -3.64 -12.26
CA LYS A 142 9.83 -4.98 -12.80
C LYS A 142 8.55 -5.69 -13.24
N ALA A 143 7.48 -5.62 -12.44
CA ALA A 143 6.19 -6.20 -12.80
C ALA A 143 5.68 -5.64 -14.14
N LEU A 144 5.75 -4.32 -14.32
CA LEU A 144 5.38 -3.67 -15.58
C LEU A 144 6.26 -4.14 -16.77
N LYS A 145 7.58 -4.25 -16.58
CA LYS A 145 8.50 -4.75 -17.61
C LYS A 145 8.20 -6.20 -18.01
N LEU A 146 7.78 -7.03 -17.06
CA LEU A 146 7.40 -8.43 -17.28
C LEU A 146 5.97 -8.59 -17.83
N GLY A 147 5.16 -7.54 -17.80
CA GLY A 147 3.75 -7.60 -18.19
C GLY A 147 2.87 -8.36 -17.20
N VAL A 148 3.27 -8.43 -15.93
CA VAL A 148 2.50 -9.07 -14.85
C VAL A 148 1.91 -8.01 -13.91
N GLU A 149 0.84 -8.39 -13.20
CA GLU A 149 0.18 -7.48 -12.26
C GLU A 149 1.11 -7.14 -11.07
N PRO A 150 1.28 -5.88 -10.68
CA PRO A 150 2.19 -5.52 -9.59
C PRO A 150 1.90 -6.22 -8.24
N LEU A 151 0.66 -6.67 -7.99
CA LEU A 151 0.29 -7.42 -6.78
C LEU A 151 0.96 -8.80 -6.69
N THR A 152 1.43 -9.34 -7.83
CA THR A 152 2.14 -10.63 -7.85
C THR A 152 3.62 -10.49 -7.47
N MET A 153 4.14 -9.27 -7.35
CA MET A 153 5.55 -9.00 -7.01
C MET A 153 5.76 -8.11 -5.79
N LYS A 154 4.76 -7.31 -5.41
CA LYS A 154 4.85 -6.37 -4.30
C LYS A 154 4.35 -7.02 -2.99
N PRO A 155 4.87 -6.60 -1.82
CA PRO A 155 4.28 -6.97 -0.54
C PRO A 155 2.81 -6.58 -0.43
N ASP A 156 2.07 -7.28 0.41
CA ASP A 156 0.62 -7.14 0.50
C ASP A 156 0.15 -5.72 0.80
N VAL A 157 0.76 -5.08 1.81
CA VAL A 157 0.48 -3.68 2.16
C VAL A 157 0.75 -2.74 0.99
N CYS A 158 1.82 -2.99 0.22
CA CYS A 158 2.24 -2.14 -0.87
C CYS A 158 1.32 -2.20 -2.09
N TRP A 159 0.78 -3.37 -2.43
CA TRP A 159 -0.16 -3.47 -3.56
C TRP A 159 -1.58 -3.08 -3.18
N GLN A 160 -1.95 -3.24 -1.90
CA GLN A 160 -3.24 -2.78 -1.41
C GLN A 160 -3.34 -1.27 -1.60
N LEU A 161 -2.36 -0.47 -1.20
CA LEU A 161 -2.38 0.99 -1.44
C LEU A 161 -2.68 1.32 -2.93
N PRO A 162 -3.78 2.03 -3.25
CA PRO A 162 -4.67 2.79 -2.36
C PRO A 162 -6.02 2.12 -1.97
N ILE A 163 -6.28 0.89 -2.37
CA ILE A 163 -7.49 0.13 -2.03
C ILE A 163 -7.23 -0.71 -0.77
N ARG A 164 -8.06 -0.52 0.25
CA ARG A 164 -8.01 -1.36 1.45
C ARG A 164 -9.01 -2.48 1.33
N ARG A 165 -8.54 -3.71 1.57
CA ARG A 165 -9.39 -4.90 1.71
C ARG A 165 -9.28 -5.43 3.13
N THR A 166 -10.38 -5.48 3.84
CA THR A 166 -10.47 -6.16 5.15
C THR A 166 -11.54 -7.24 5.10
N GLN A 167 -11.37 -8.27 5.91
CA GLN A 167 -12.30 -9.38 5.98
C GLN A 167 -12.52 -9.78 7.44
N GLU A 168 -13.77 -10.07 7.79
CA GLU A 168 -14.12 -10.61 9.11
C GLU A 168 -15.30 -11.58 8.98
N TRP A 169 -15.37 -12.55 9.88
CA TRP A 169 -16.56 -13.40 10.02
C TRP A 169 -17.59 -12.67 10.89
N VAL A 170 -18.80 -12.52 10.38
CA VAL A 170 -19.91 -11.87 11.08
C VAL A 170 -20.96 -12.91 11.44
N GLU A 171 -21.18 -13.11 12.73
CA GLU A 171 -22.29 -13.92 13.24
C GLU A 171 -23.61 -13.14 13.13
N ARG A 172 -24.64 -13.77 12.57
CA ARG A 172 -25.97 -13.21 12.40
C ARG A 172 -26.89 -13.58 13.57
N PRO A 173 -28.01 -12.85 13.77
CA PRO A 173 -28.97 -13.17 14.83
C PRO A 173 -29.58 -14.57 14.77
N ASP A 174 -29.54 -15.24 13.61
CA ASP A 174 -30.00 -16.62 13.43
C ASP A 174 -28.91 -17.68 13.70
N GLY A 175 -27.71 -17.26 14.12
CA GLY A 175 -26.58 -18.12 14.41
C GLY A 175 -25.76 -18.55 13.18
N SER A 176 -26.11 -18.08 11.98
CA SER A 176 -25.28 -18.30 10.79
C SER A 176 -24.08 -17.34 10.76
N GLU A 177 -22.96 -17.77 10.18
CA GLU A 177 -21.79 -16.93 9.95
C GLU A 177 -21.66 -16.61 8.46
N VAL A 178 -21.16 -15.41 8.18
CA VAL A 178 -20.88 -14.92 6.83
C VAL A 178 -19.50 -14.26 6.83
N LEU A 179 -18.68 -14.58 5.84
CA LEU A 179 -17.46 -13.82 5.58
C LEU A 179 -17.86 -12.47 4.99
N LYS A 180 -17.62 -11.38 5.72
CA LYS A 180 -17.84 -10.03 5.20
C LYS A 180 -16.50 -9.44 4.76
N THR A 181 -16.45 -8.93 3.53
CA THR A 181 -15.30 -8.22 2.97
C THR A 181 -15.66 -6.76 2.74
N TRP A 182 -14.81 -5.85 3.20
CA TRP A 182 -14.90 -4.43 2.87
C TRP A 182 -13.85 -4.08 1.83
N ILE A 183 -14.27 -3.37 0.79
CA ILE A 183 -13.41 -2.77 -0.22
C ILE A 183 -13.55 -1.26 -0.11
N THR A 184 -12.49 -0.60 0.37
CA THR A 184 -12.55 0.81 0.75
C THR A 184 -11.36 1.59 0.23
N GLU A 185 -11.41 2.91 0.37
CA GLU A 185 -10.20 3.73 0.36
C GLU A 185 -9.26 3.25 1.47
N TYR A 186 -7.98 3.13 1.16
CA TYR A 186 -6.93 3.01 2.15
C TYR A 186 -6.62 4.39 2.70
N ASP A 187 -7.48 4.93 3.57
CA ASP A 187 -7.32 6.26 4.18
C ASP A 187 -6.21 6.28 5.25
N ARG A 188 -6.05 7.42 5.95
CA ARG A 188 -5.08 7.56 7.05
C ARG A 188 -5.26 6.52 8.15
N ARG A 189 -6.48 6.07 8.47
CA ARG A 189 -6.73 5.05 9.51
C ARG A 189 -6.22 3.67 9.10
N GLY A 190 -6.03 3.44 7.80
CA GLY A 190 -5.35 2.25 7.30
C GLY A 190 -3.89 2.14 7.74
N TRP A 191 -3.27 3.23 8.19
CA TRP A 191 -1.89 3.24 8.69
C TRP A 191 -1.79 3.05 10.21
N GLY A 192 -2.90 2.73 10.89
CA GLY A 192 -2.96 2.68 12.35
C GLY A 192 -2.72 4.06 12.96
N GLU A 193 -2.14 4.09 14.16
CA GLU A 193 -1.87 5.34 14.89
C GLU A 193 -0.96 6.30 14.11
N GLY A 194 0.00 5.77 13.34
CA GLY A 194 0.94 6.57 12.54
C GLY A 194 0.31 7.27 11.33
N GLY A 195 -0.95 6.99 11.00
CA GLY A 195 -1.67 7.65 9.90
C GLY A 195 -1.94 9.13 10.11
N ALA A 196 -2.11 9.55 11.37
CA ALA A 196 -2.29 10.96 11.73
C ALA A 196 -1.00 11.75 11.50
N ASP A 197 0.16 11.10 11.60
CA ASP A 197 1.47 11.74 11.48
C ASP A 197 1.95 11.89 10.02
N LEU A 198 1.23 11.32 9.04
CA LEU A 198 1.61 11.48 7.64
C LEU A 198 1.49 12.96 7.24
N HIS A 199 2.56 13.52 6.69
CA HIS A 199 2.60 14.90 6.24
C HIS A 199 1.52 15.20 5.20
N TRP A 200 1.35 14.28 4.26
CA TRP A 200 0.36 14.33 3.19
C TRP A 200 0.00 12.93 2.74
N TYR A 201 -1.24 12.74 2.32
CA TYR A 201 -1.70 11.45 1.87
C TYR A 201 -2.60 11.52 0.63
N CYS A 202 -2.19 10.80 -0.42
CA CYS A 202 -2.70 11.01 -1.78
C CYS A 202 -4.15 10.62 -2.01
N THR A 203 -4.71 9.68 -1.24
CA THR A 203 -6.11 9.24 -1.45
C THR A 203 -7.11 10.25 -0.89
N GLY A 204 -6.67 11.08 0.06
CA GLY A 204 -7.49 12.14 0.63
C GLY A 204 -7.39 13.47 -0.13
N ASP A 205 -6.38 13.67 -0.98
CA ASP A 205 -6.18 14.93 -1.70
C ASP A 205 -6.98 14.95 -3.01
N PRO A 206 -8.00 15.82 -3.16
CA PRO A 206 -8.83 15.88 -4.37
C PRO A 206 -8.05 16.11 -5.68
N HIS A 207 -6.82 16.62 -5.62
CA HIS A 207 -5.98 16.78 -6.81
C HIS A 207 -5.46 15.45 -7.39
N ALA A 208 -5.57 14.33 -6.66
CA ALA A 208 -5.23 13.00 -7.15
C ALA A 208 -6.41 12.27 -7.86
N HIS A 209 -7.56 12.93 -8.00
CA HIS A 209 -8.79 12.35 -8.55
C HIS A 209 -9.16 13.04 -9.88
N VAL A 210 -8.80 12.43 -11.03
CA VAL A 210 -8.88 13.05 -12.38
C VAL A 210 -9.59 12.20 -13.42
#